data_AF-A0A528D3I5-F1
#
_entry.id   AF-A0A528D3I5-F1
#
_cell.length_a   1.000
_cell.length_b   1.000
_cell.length_c   1.000
_cell.angle_alpha   90.00
_cell.angle_beta   90.00
_cell.angle_gamma   90.00
#
_symmetry.space_group_name_H-M   'P 1'
#
loop_
_entity.id
_entity.type
_entity.pdbx_description
1 polymer ?
#
loop_
_entity_poly.entity_id
_entity_poly.type
_entity_poly.pdbx_seq_one_letter_code
_entity_poly.pdbx_strand_id
1 'polypeptide(L)' 'PMASDTHPHAFPKFQQSMAKFATLRDMINWCIEKPNQGEKIDPESEAMKALEAYITWSNTGSVLVPGKY' A
#
# COMPACT_ATOMS: atom_id res chain seq x y z
N PRO A 1 11.67 7.66 2.99
CA PRO A 1 11.68 7.43 1.52
C PRO A 1 11.48 5.96 1.08
N MET A 2 11.01 5.06 1.95
CA MET A 2 10.45 3.76 1.55
C MET A 2 9.08 3.69 2.23
N ALA A 3 8.03 3.32 1.49
CA ALA A 3 6.67 3.23 2.01
C ALA A 3 6.63 2.36 3.26
N SER A 4 5.76 2.71 4.23
CA SER A 4 5.68 2.08 5.56
C SER A 4 5.29 0.60 5.55
N ASP A 5 5.09 -0.02 4.38
CA ASP A 5 4.70 -1.42 4.25
C ASP A 5 5.63 -2.12 3.26
N THR A 6 6.65 -2.81 3.79
CA THR A 6 7.63 -3.57 3.01
C THR A 6 7.07 -4.91 2.50
N HIS A 7 5.76 -5.15 2.59
CA HIS A 7 5.12 -6.41 2.20
C HIS A 7 3.81 -6.16 1.44
N PRO A 8 3.86 -5.59 0.22
CA PRO A 8 2.66 -5.37 -0.60
C PRO A 8 1.86 -6.65 -0.86
N HIS A 9 2.53 -7.80 -0.87
CA HIS A 9 1.92 -9.12 -1.06
C HIS A 9 1.06 -9.61 0.12
N ALA A 10 1.17 -8.98 1.29
CA ALA A 10 0.33 -9.32 2.45
C ALA A 10 -1.05 -8.67 2.38
N PHE A 11 -1.28 -7.74 1.43
CA PHE A 11 -2.60 -7.17 1.20
C PHE A 11 -3.49 -8.12 0.40
N PRO A 12 -4.81 -8.17 0.70
CA PRO A 12 -5.54 -7.37 1.68
C PRO A 12 -5.33 -7.83 3.14
N LYS A 13 -5.17 -6.88 4.07
CA LYS A 13 -4.98 -7.16 5.51
C LYS A 13 -5.79 -6.23 6.41
N PHE A 14 -6.04 -6.66 7.64
CA PHE A 14 -6.68 -5.79 8.64
C PHE A 14 -5.70 -4.72 9.10
N GLN A 15 -5.98 -3.47 8.77
CA GLN A 15 -5.14 -2.36 9.21
C GLN A 15 -5.71 -1.74 10.49
N GLN A 16 -4.95 -1.80 11.58
CA GLN A 16 -5.36 -1.26 12.88
C GLN A 16 -5.61 0.26 12.83
N SER A 17 -4.75 1.00 12.13
CA SER A 17 -4.88 2.46 11.98
C SER A 17 -6.11 2.91 11.18
N MET A 18 -6.73 1.99 10.42
CA MET A 18 -7.98 2.25 9.68
C MET A 18 -9.17 1.50 10.28
N ALA A 19 -8.95 0.65 11.29
CA ALA A 19 -9.94 -0.26 11.89
C ALA A 19 -10.77 -1.07 10.86
N LYS A 20 -10.18 -1.39 9.71
CA LYS A 20 -10.83 -2.12 8.62
C LYS A 20 -9.83 -2.98 7.84
N PHE A 21 -10.35 -3.95 7.10
CA PHE A 21 -9.58 -4.59 6.03
C PHE A 21 -9.30 -3.56 4.93
N ALA A 22 -8.02 -3.35 4.65
CA ALA A 22 -7.53 -2.40 3.68
C ALA A 22 -6.83 -3.14 2.54
N THR A 23 -7.01 -2.65 1.32
CA THR A 23 -6.22 -3.05 0.16
C THR A 23 -4.91 -2.24 0.11
N LEU A 24 -3.99 -2.64 -0.77
CA LEU A 24 -2.77 -1.86 -1.02
C LEU A 24 -3.11 -0.44 -1.49
N ARG A 25 -4.13 -0.28 -2.35
CA ARG A 25 -4.59 1.03 -2.83
C ARG A 25 -5.21 1.89 -1.74
N ASP A 26 -5.97 1.28 -0.82
CA ASP A 26 -6.46 1.97 0.38
C ASP A 26 -5.30 2.49 1.23
N MET A 27 -4.24 1.69 1.38
CA MET A 27 -3.05 2.09 2.13
C MET A 27 -2.28 3.22 1.45
N ILE A 28 -2.15 3.17 0.13
CA ILE A 28 -1.50 4.24 -0.66
C ILE A 28 -2.26 5.55 -0.42
N ASN A 29 -3.57 5.56 -0.60
CA ASN A 29 -4.39 6.75 -0.39
C ASN A 29 -4.40 7.21 1.08
N TRP A 30 -4.37 6.29 2.04
CA TRP A 30 -4.23 6.64 3.45
C TRP A 30 -2.89 7.31 3.74
N CYS A 31 -1.78 6.81 3.16
CA CYS A 31 -0.45 7.40 3.30
C CYS A 31 -0.36 8.79 2.66
N ILE A 32 -1.07 9.02 1.55
CA ILE A 32 -1.17 10.32 0.91
C ILE A 32 -1.96 11.31 1.79
N GLU A 33 -3.13 10.90 2.28
CA GLU A 33 -4.03 11.78 3.05
C GLU A 33 -3.50 12.09 4.46
N LYS A 34 -3.03 11.08 5.21
CA LYS A 34 -2.73 11.23 6.64
C LYS A 34 -1.28 11.70 6.89
N PRO A 35 -0.24 10.94 6.53
CA PRO A 35 1.15 11.40 6.63
C PRO A 35 1.50 12.59 5.74
N ASN A 36 1.13 12.55 4.45
CA ASN A 36 1.61 13.54 3.49
C ASN A 36 0.66 14.74 3.32
N GLN A 37 -0.52 14.72 3.96
CA GLN A 37 -1.55 15.77 3.86
C GLN A 37 -1.88 16.14 2.39
N GLY A 38 -1.78 15.17 1.49
CA GLY A 38 -2.06 15.32 0.06
C GLY A 38 -3.49 14.98 -0.30
N GLU A 39 -3.87 15.30 -1.54
CA GLU A 39 -5.16 14.94 -2.11
C GLU A 39 -5.17 13.46 -2.53
N LYS A 40 -6.29 12.77 -2.26
CA LYS A 40 -6.46 11.38 -2.67
C LYS A 40 -6.46 11.28 -4.18
N ILE A 41 -5.83 10.22 -4.68
CA ILE A 41 -5.87 9.90 -6.10
C ILE A 41 -6.94 8.84 -6.37
N ASP A 42 -7.54 8.90 -7.56
CA ASP A 42 -8.52 7.91 -7.99
C ASP A 42 -7.88 6.51 -8.02
N PRO A 43 -8.49 5.49 -7.35
CA PRO A 43 -8.01 4.12 -7.36
C PRO A 43 -7.78 3.50 -8.75
N GLU A 44 -8.49 3.98 -9.78
CA GLU A 44 -8.38 3.50 -11.16
C GLU A 44 -7.48 4.38 -12.05
N SER A 45 -6.93 5.45 -11.50
CA SER A 45 -6.01 6.33 -12.23
C SER A 45 -4.71 5.63 -12.62
N GLU A 46 -4.11 6.10 -13.72
CA GLU A 46 -2.79 5.66 -14.15
C GLU A 46 -1.71 5.93 -13.09
N ALA A 47 -1.87 7.00 -12.29
CA ALA A 47 -0.97 7.30 -11.18
C ALA A 47 -1.04 6.24 -10.07
N MET A 48 -2.24 5.77 -9.71
CA MET A 48 -2.41 4.71 -8.71
C MET A 48 -1.79 3.40 -9.20
N LYS A 49 -2.04 3.02 -10.45
CA LYS A 49 -1.47 1.81 -11.06
C LYS A 49 0.06 1.88 -11.13
N ALA A 50 0.61 3.04 -11.47
CA ALA A 50 2.07 3.25 -11.51
C ALA A 50 2.70 3.10 -10.12
N LEU A 51 2.06 3.64 -9.08
CA LEU A 51 2.52 3.50 -7.70
C LEU A 51 2.42 2.05 -7.23
N GLU A 52 1.30 1.37 -7.49
CA GLU A 52 1.13 -0.05 -7.17
C GLU A 52 2.21 -0.91 -7.85
N ALA A 53 2.43 -0.72 -9.15
CA ALA A 53 3.46 -1.43 -9.91
C ALA A 53 4.86 -1.15 -9.36
N TYR A 54 5.18 0.10 -9.03
CA TYR A 54 6.47 0.47 -8.46
C TYR A 54 6.70 -0.14 -7.08
N ILE A 55 5.68 -0.17 -6.21
CA ILE A 55 5.76 -0.77 -4.88
C ILE A 55 5.99 -2.28 -4.99
N THR A 56 5.24 -2.96 -5.87
CA THR A 56 5.42 -4.39 -6.12
C THR A 56 6.81 -4.68 -6.69
N TRP A 57 7.26 -3.91 -7.70
CA TRP A 57 8.59 -4.07 -8.27
C TRP A 57 9.70 -3.83 -7.23
N SER A 58 9.56 -2.81 -6.39
CA SER A 58 10.53 -2.48 -5.34
C SER A 58 10.64 -3.57 -4.27
N ASN A 59 9.64 -4.45 -4.15
CA ASN A 59 9.66 -5.60 -3.25
C ASN A 59 10.09 -6.90 -3.93
N THR A 60 10.48 -6.86 -5.20
CA THR A 60 10.92 -8.04 -5.94
C THR A 60 12.14 -8.67 -5.24
N GLY A 61 12.10 -9.99 -5.04
CA GLY A 61 13.14 -10.74 -4.34
C GLY A 61 12.95 -10.85 -2.83
N SER A 62 11.95 -10.17 -2.26
CA SER A 62 11.54 -10.39 -0.87
C SER A 62 10.90 -11.77 -0.70
N VAL A 63 11.30 -12.49 0.36
CA VAL A 63 10.68 -13.77 0.71
C VAL A 63 9.26 -13.53 1.19
N LEU A 64 8.28 -14.15 0.54
CA LEU A 64 6.91 -14.13 1.00
C LEU A 64 6.80 -14.89 2.31
N VAL A 65 6.24 -14.25 3.35
CA VAL A 65 6.03 -14.89 4.66
C VAL A 65 4.53 -14.89 4.96
N PRO A 66 3.78 -15.90 4.48
CA PRO A 66 2.34 -15.99 4.71
C PRO A 66 2.00 -16.04 6.21
N GLY A 67 0.99 -15.29 6.63
CA GLY A 67 0.45 -15.34 7.99
C GLY A 67 1.26 -14.62 9.08
N LYS A 68 2.35 -13.92 8.73
CA LYS A 68 3.17 -13.16 9.69
C LYS A 68 2.78 -11.69 9.84
N TYR A 69 2.18 -11.09 8.80
CA TYR A 69 1.91 -9.65 8.69
C TYR A 69 0.43 -9.34 8.44
#